data_AF-A0A0D2L2X4-F1
#
_entry.id   AF-A0A0D2L2X4-F1
#
_cell.length_a   1.000
_cell.length_b   1.000
_cell.length_c   1.000
_cell.angle_alpha   90.00
_cell.angle_beta   90.00
_cell.angle_gamma   90.00
#
_symmetry.space_group_name_H-M   'P 1'
#
loop_
_entity.id
_entity.type
_entity.pdbx_description
1 polymer ?
#
loop_
_entity_poly.entity_id
_entity_poly.type
_entity_poly.pdbx_seq_one_letter_code
_entity_poly.pdbx_strand_id
1 'polypeptide(L)'
;MLRNISQNLPLEPEYVDAAHPRDSQPELKLTDRDVDCVELAGLCHDLGHGPWSHVWDGSFIPIALAGTGKSWKHEDGSEMMLDYLVSDNNIKIALEDQRFIKALISGERARAPHEKGFLFDIVANKRNGIDVDKLDYFHRDSHMIGDPIHLSLTRFVKSARVINNEICYAIKDANSVYELGQARFKLHKLIYNHKTGKLPR
;
A
#
# COMPACT_ATOMS: atom_id res chain seq x y z
N MET A 1 15.93 -18.24 -21.20
CA MET A 1 14.59 -18.86 -21.14
C MET A 1 13.64 -18.01 -20.29
N LEU A 2 13.67 -16.68 -20.48
CA LEU A 2 12.99 -15.67 -19.65
C LEU A 2 12.57 -14.48 -20.53
N ARG A 3 11.72 -14.75 -21.51
CA ARG A 3 11.00 -13.74 -22.30
C ARG A 3 9.65 -14.37 -22.63
N ASN A 4 8.56 -13.85 -22.08
CA ASN A 4 7.14 -14.13 -22.38
C ASN A 4 6.23 -14.43 -21.18
N ILE A 5 6.37 -13.72 -20.05
CA ILE A 5 5.30 -13.65 -19.02
C ILE A 5 4.99 -12.18 -18.68
N SER A 6 4.93 -11.30 -19.68
CA SER A 6 4.73 -9.85 -19.47
C SER A 6 3.71 -9.22 -20.42
N GLN A 7 2.82 -9.98 -21.05
CA GLN A 7 1.92 -9.40 -22.05
C GLN A 7 0.42 -9.55 -21.80
N ASN A 8 -0.04 -10.08 -20.66
CA ASN A 8 -1.49 -10.23 -20.43
C ASN A 8 -1.97 -10.02 -18.99
N LEU A 9 -1.22 -9.31 -18.13
CA LEU A 9 -1.87 -8.63 -17.01
C LEU A 9 -2.04 -7.17 -17.40
N PRO A 10 -3.29 -6.65 -17.42
CA PRO A 10 -3.50 -5.22 -17.38
C PRO A 10 -2.76 -4.69 -16.15
N LEU A 11 -1.66 -3.97 -16.35
CA LEU A 11 -1.13 -3.06 -15.34
C LEU A 11 -2.10 -1.87 -15.30
N GLU A 12 -3.31 -2.08 -14.78
CA GLU A 12 -4.31 -1.02 -14.70
C GLU A 12 -3.97 -0.13 -13.50
N PRO A 13 -3.82 1.18 -13.70
CA PRO A 13 -3.74 2.18 -12.63
C PRO A 13 -5.02 2.30 -11.78
N GLU A 14 -6.01 1.42 -11.94
CA GLU A 14 -7.36 1.55 -11.39
C GLU A 14 -7.47 1.48 -9.85
N TYR A 15 -6.39 1.22 -9.12
CA TYR A 15 -6.43 0.94 -7.68
C TYR A 15 -5.90 2.04 -6.76
N VAL A 16 -5.80 3.30 -7.20
CA VAL A 16 -5.59 4.40 -6.25
C VAL A 16 -6.88 5.16 -5.99
N ASP A 17 -7.63 4.68 -5.01
CA ASP A 17 -8.99 5.13 -4.78
C ASP A 17 -9.11 6.33 -3.82
N ALA A 18 -8.60 7.50 -4.22
CA ALA A 18 -9.16 8.77 -3.72
C ALA A 18 -10.31 9.27 -4.61
N ALA A 19 -10.38 8.78 -5.85
CA ALA A 19 -11.33 9.22 -6.86
C ALA A 19 -12.79 8.81 -6.55
N HIS A 20 -13.05 7.58 -6.07
CA HIS A 20 -14.42 7.16 -5.79
C HIS A 20 -15.04 7.89 -4.57
N PRO A 21 -14.33 8.10 -3.45
CA PRO A 21 -14.82 8.99 -2.38
C PRO A 21 -15.09 10.42 -2.87
N ARG A 22 -14.24 10.97 -3.76
CA ARG A 22 -14.44 12.32 -4.34
C ARG A 22 -15.76 12.41 -5.11
N ASP A 23 -16.03 11.42 -5.97
CA ASP A 23 -17.17 11.45 -6.87
C ASP A 23 -18.48 11.03 -6.17
N SER A 24 -18.39 10.12 -5.20
CA SER A 24 -19.56 9.58 -4.49
C SER A 24 -19.97 10.37 -3.24
N GLN A 25 -19.07 11.20 -2.69
CA GLN A 25 -19.29 12.01 -1.50
C GLN A 25 -18.69 13.43 -1.63
N PRO A 26 -19.29 14.31 -2.46
CA PRO A 26 -18.77 15.66 -2.72
C PRO A 26 -18.63 16.53 -1.46
N GLU A 27 -19.39 16.22 -0.40
CA GLU A 27 -19.32 16.89 0.91
C GLU A 27 -17.95 16.75 1.60
N LEU A 28 -17.13 15.76 1.20
CA LEU A 28 -15.76 15.56 1.69
C LEU A 28 -14.78 16.63 1.19
N LYS A 29 -15.15 17.38 0.13
CA LYS A 29 -14.32 18.44 -0.47
C LYS A 29 -12.91 17.94 -0.83
N LEU A 30 -12.84 16.78 -1.46
CA LEU A 30 -11.59 16.27 -2.01
C LEU A 30 -11.18 17.12 -3.22
N THR A 31 -9.94 17.57 -3.19
CA THR A 31 -9.29 18.37 -4.23
C THR A 31 -8.46 17.47 -5.12
N ASP A 32 -8.11 17.92 -6.32
CA ASP A 32 -7.20 17.18 -7.20
C ASP A 32 -5.82 16.98 -6.54
N ARG A 33 -5.35 17.95 -5.74
CA ARG A 33 -4.16 17.82 -4.90
C ARG A 33 -4.24 16.60 -3.97
N ASP A 34 -5.39 16.38 -3.32
CA ASP A 34 -5.56 15.24 -2.41
C ASP A 34 -5.43 13.92 -3.17
N VAL A 35 -6.04 13.85 -4.36
CA VAL A 35 -5.98 12.67 -5.23
C VAL A 35 -4.55 12.42 -5.70
N ASP A 36 -3.88 13.44 -6.22
CA ASP A 36 -2.49 13.35 -6.69
C ASP A 36 -1.53 12.90 -5.58
N CYS A 37 -1.69 13.42 -4.36
CA CYS A 37 -0.86 13.02 -3.22
C CYS A 37 -1.06 11.55 -2.83
N VAL A 38 -2.31 11.07 -2.87
CA VAL A 38 -2.61 9.66 -2.57
C VAL A 38 -2.10 8.74 -3.69
N GLU A 39 -2.25 9.14 -4.95
CA GLU A 39 -1.72 8.43 -6.11
C GLU A 39 -0.20 8.31 -6.06
N LEU A 40 0.49 9.42 -5.80
CA LEU A 40 1.94 9.43 -5.65
C LEU A 40 2.39 8.59 -4.45
N ALA A 41 1.67 8.62 -3.33
CA ALA A 41 1.96 7.77 -2.19
C ALA A 41 1.78 6.28 -2.51
N GLY A 42 0.70 5.91 -3.18
CA GLY A 42 0.45 4.54 -3.64
C GLY A 42 1.54 4.05 -4.61
N LEU A 43 1.95 4.89 -5.55
CA LEU A 43 3.03 4.58 -6.49
C LEU A 43 4.38 4.41 -5.79
N CYS A 44 4.65 5.22 -4.77
CA CYS A 44 5.97 5.32 -4.15
C CYS A 44 6.15 4.50 -2.86
N HIS A 45 5.11 3.84 -2.34
CA HIS A 45 5.15 3.21 -1.02
C HIS A 45 6.23 2.14 -0.86
N ASP A 46 6.60 1.47 -1.96
CA ASP A 46 7.53 0.35 -2.00
C ASP A 46 8.90 0.68 -2.60
N LEU A 47 9.21 1.96 -2.87
CA LEU A 47 10.51 2.39 -3.43
C LEU A 47 11.71 2.01 -2.55
N GLY A 48 11.51 1.83 -1.25
CA GLY A 48 12.54 1.48 -0.27
C GLY A 48 12.81 -0.01 -0.11
N HIS A 49 12.13 -0.88 -0.86
CA HIS A 49 12.45 -2.30 -0.82
C HIS A 49 13.84 -2.58 -1.37
N GLY A 50 14.64 -3.28 -0.56
CA GLY A 50 15.94 -3.79 -0.99
C GLY A 50 15.84 -5.14 -1.70
N PRO A 51 17.00 -5.75 -2.02
CA PRO A 51 17.07 -7.08 -2.63
C PRO A 51 16.22 -8.13 -1.90
N TRP A 52 15.37 -8.84 -2.64
CA TRP A 52 14.42 -9.83 -2.12
C TRP A 52 13.39 -9.27 -1.11
N SER A 53 13.01 -8.00 -1.25
CA SER A 53 11.92 -7.33 -0.51
C SER A 53 12.05 -7.54 1.00
N HIS A 54 11.14 -8.29 1.64
CA HIS A 54 11.14 -8.51 3.09
C HIS A 54 12.32 -9.32 3.64
N VAL A 55 13.12 -9.94 2.79
CA VAL A 55 14.39 -10.55 3.21
C VAL A 55 15.38 -9.46 3.60
N TRP A 56 15.39 -8.33 2.89
CA TRP A 56 16.31 -7.23 3.14
C TRP A 56 16.10 -6.59 4.51
N ASP A 57 14.93 -6.01 4.75
CA ASP A 57 14.61 -5.29 5.98
C ASP A 57 14.23 -6.23 7.13
N GLY A 58 13.66 -7.40 6.83
CA GLY A 58 13.22 -8.37 7.86
C GLY A 58 14.28 -9.37 8.31
N SER A 59 15.32 -9.63 7.51
CA SER A 59 16.36 -10.64 7.83
C SER A 59 17.77 -10.08 7.78
N PHE A 60 18.15 -9.43 6.67
CA PHE A 60 19.53 -8.99 6.45
C PHE A 60 19.90 -7.76 7.29
N ILE A 61 19.13 -6.66 7.18
CA ILE A 61 19.42 -5.40 7.87
C ILE A 61 19.43 -5.54 9.40
N PRO A 62 18.53 -6.31 10.05
CA PRO A 62 18.59 -6.54 11.49
C PRO A 62 19.91 -7.20 11.94
N ILE A 63 20.48 -8.08 11.12
CA ILE A 63 21.79 -8.70 11.38
C ILE A 63 22.91 -7.71 11.12
N ALA A 64 22.87 -7.00 9.99
CA ALA A 64 23.91 -6.04 9.60
C ALA A 64 24.03 -4.84 10.54
N LEU A 65 22.92 -4.41 11.15
CA LEU A 65 22.87 -3.30 12.11
C LEU A 65 22.93 -3.74 13.57
N ALA A 66 23.12 -5.04 13.85
CA ALA A 66 23.19 -5.56 15.20
C ALA A 66 24.27 -4.83 16.03
N GLY A 67 23.90 -4.37 17.23
CA GLY A 67 24.81 -3.65 18.14
C GLY A 67 24.98 -2.15 17.84
N THR A 68 24.40 -1.62 16.76
CA THR A 68 24.50 -0.18 16.43
C THR A 68 23.42 0.69 17.10
N GLY A 69 22.35 0.06 17.61
CA GLY A 69 21.17 0.75 18.12
C GLY A 69 20.27 1.36 17.02
N LYS A 70 20.60 1.17 15.75
CA LYS A 70 19.82 1.66 14.61
C LYS A 70 18.80 0.61 14.15
N SER A 71 17.67 1.08 13.66
CA SER A 71 16.65 0.27 12.97
C SER A 71 16.42 0.82 11.58
N TRP A 72 15.84 -0.02 10.72
CA TRP A 72 15.49 0.33 9.35
C TRP A 72 14.18 -0.36 8.99
N LYS A 73 13.32 0.35 8.29
CA LYS A 73 12.16 -0.23 7.62
C LYS A 73 12.16 0.17 6.15
N HIS A 74 11.50 -0.62 5.30
CA HIS A 74 11.38 -0.27 3.89
C HIS A 74 10.66 1.07 3.70
N GLU A 75 9.74 1.47 4.59
CA GLU A 75 9.09 2.79 4.53
C GLU A 75 10.11 3.95 4.69
N ASP A 76 11.11 3.81 5.56
CA ASP A 76 12.20 4.81 5.71
C ASP A 76 12.95 4.97 4.38
N GLY A 77 13.22 3.85 3.71
CA GLY A 77 13.82 3.81 2.39
C GLY A 77 12.97 4.44 1.30
N SER A 78 11.64 4.22 1.35
CA SER A 78 10.71 4.78 0.36
C SER A 78 10.68 6.30 0.46
N GLU A 79 10.70 6.86 1.67
CA GLU A 79 10.78 8.31 1.88
C GLU A 79 12.10 8.91 1.36
N MET A 80 13.23 8.25 1.64
CA MET A 80 14.55 8.67 1.16
C MET A 80 14.66 8.59 -0.37
N MET A 81 14.12 7.52 -0.96
CA MET A 81 14.15 7.33 -2.41
C MET A 81 13.23 8.32 -3.12
N LEU A 82 12.09 8.67 -2.52
CA LEU A 82 11.23 9.74 -3.03
C LEU A 82 11.96 11.10 -3.06
N ASP A 83 12.69 11.45 -1.99
CA ASP A 83 13.54 12.66 -1.98
C ASP A 83 14.57 12.65 -3.11
N TYR A 84 15.25 11.52 -3.28
CA TYR A 84 16.23 11.36 -4.33
C TYR A 84 15.59 11.51 -5.71
N LEU A 85 14.48 10.82 -5.98
CA LEU A 85 13.79 10.87 -7.27
C LEU A 85 13.34 12.29 -7.62
N VAL A 86 12.73 13.00 -6.68
CA VAL A 86 12.26 14.38 -6.87
C VAL A 86 13.44 15.32 -7.19
N SER A 87 14.53 15.22 -6.43
CA SER A 87 15.69 16.09 -6.59
C SER A 87 16.50 15.79 -7.85
N ASP A 88 16.81 14.53 -8.12
CA ASP A 88 17.63 14.08 -9.26
C ASP A 88 16.94 14.34 -10.61
N ASN A 89 15.60 14.26 -10.64
CA ASN A 89 14.81 14.47 -11.86
C ASN A 89 14.18 15.87 -11.95
N ASN A 90 14.46 16.76 -11.00
CA ASN A 90 13.90 18.12 -10.93
C ASN A 90 12.36 18.15 -11.04
N ILE A 91 11.69 17.22 -10.36
CA ILE A 91 10.23 17.15 -10.33
C ILE A 91 9.70 18.26 -9.42
N LYS A 92 8.73 19.03 -9.93
CA LYS A 92 8.14 20.14 -9.18
C LYS A 92 7.00 19.63 -8.30
N ILE A 93 7.31 19.37 -7.04
CA ILE A 93 6.33 19.04 -5.99
C ILE A 93 6.52 20.04 -4.85
N ALA A 94 5.42 20.58 -4.31
CA ALA A 94 5.51 21.45 -3.15
C ALA A 94 6.03 20.67 -1.94
N LEU A 95 6.86 21.30 -1.11
CA LEU A 95 7.46 20.62 0.04
C LEU A 95 6.39 20.11 1.03
N GLU A 96 5.26 20.80 1.14
CA GLU A 96 4.12 20.36 1.95
C GLU A 96 3.48 19.08 1.41
N ASP A 97 3.31 18.98 0.08
CA ASP A 97 2.75 17.81 -0.59
C ASP A 97 3.70 16.63 -0.48
N GLN A 98 5.00 16.87 -0.65
CA GLN A 98 6.00 15.84 -0.46
C GLN A 98 6.01 15.29 0.97
N ARG A 99 5.84 16.15 1.98
CA ARG A 99 5.68 15.73 3.38
C ARG A 99 4.40 14.93 3.60
N PHE A 100 3.31 15.33 2.95
CA PHE A 100 2.04 14.63 3.03
C PHE A 100 2.11 13.24 2.38
N ILE A 101 2.69 13.13 1.18
CA ILE A 101 2.95 11.85 0.49
C ILE A 101 3.74 10.89 1.38
N LYS A 102 4.81 11.37 2.02
CA LYS A 102 5.60 10.55 2.96
C LYS A 102 4.81 10.12 4.19
N ALA A 103 3.94 10.99 4.72
CA ALA A 103 3.06 10.65 5.82
C ALA A 103 2.04 9.57 5.42
N LEU A 104 1.54 9.59 4.19
CA LEU A 104 0.66 8.55 3.64
C LEU A 104 1.38 7.21 3.48
N ILE A 105 2.62 7.22 2.96
CA ILE A 105 3.47 6.01 2.83
C ILE A 105 3.71 5.35 4.19
N SER A 106 4.09 6.14 5.21
CA SER A 106 4.33 5.62 6.55
C SER A 106 3.03 5.30 7.32
N GLY A 107 1.89 5.84 6.89
CA GLY A 107 0.60 5.74 7.59
C GLY A 107 0.53 6.57 8.87
N GLU A 108 1.41 7.57 9.04
CA GLU A 108 1.57 8.35 10.26
C GLU A 108 0.77 9.66 10.22
N ARG A 109 -0.53 9.56 10.53
CA ARG A 109 -1.46 10.70 10.53
C ARG A 109 -0.97 11.91 11.34
N ALA A 110 -0.24 11.68 12.43
CA ALA A 110 0.30 12.75 13.27
C ALA A 110 1.26 13.71 12.53
N ARG A 111 1.85 13.28 11.41
CA ARG A 111 2.76 14.10 10.57
C ARG A 111 2.03 15.07 9.67
N ALA A 112 0.73 14.88 9.42
CA ALA A 112 -0.10 15.79 8.63
C ALA A 112 -1.46 16.02 9.33
N PRO A 113 -1.49 16.69 10.49
CA PRO A 113 -2.71 16.84 11.31
C PRO A 113 -3.81 17.68 10.64
N HIS A 114 -3.44 18.49 9.64
CA HIS A 114 -4.37 19.34 8.89
C HIS A 114 -5.04 18.61 7.72
N GLU A 115 -4.55 17.41 7.37
CA GLU A 115 -5.07 16.62 6.25
C GLU A 115 -6.26 15.76 6.67
N LYS A 116 -7.05 15.33 5.68
CA LYS A 116 -8.25 14.51 5.89
C LYS A 116 -7.81 13.13 6.38
N GLY A 117 -8.35 12.70 7.53
CA GLY A 117 -7.87 11.52 8.24
C GLY A 117 -8.13 10.22 7.50
N PHE A 118 -9.26 10.11 6.79
CA PHE A 118 -9.60 8.92 6.02
C PHE A 118 -8.63 8.63 4.87
N LEU A 119 -7.83 9.62 4.41
CA LEU A 119 -6.83 9.40 3.36
C LEU A 119 -5.73 8.44 3.81
N PHE A 120 -5.46 8.37 5.11
CA PHE A 120 -4.51 7.43 5.72
C PHE A 120 -5.03 5.99 5.76
N ASP A 121 -6.33 5.77 5.50
CA ASP A 121 -6.89 4.41 5.37
C ASP A 121 -6.66 3.83 3.96
N ILE A 122 -6.17 4.62 2.98
CA ILE A 122 -6.05 4.20 1.57
C ILE A 122 -4.75 3.44 1.32
N VAL A 123 -3.58 4.06 1.54
CA VAL A 123 -2.26 3.50 1.16
C VAL A 123 -1.69 2.60 2.24
N ALA A 124 -1.65 3.07 3.49
CA ALA A 124 -1.05 2.35 4.61
C ALA A 124 -1.95 2.44 5.85
N ASN A 125 -2.97 1.59 5.92
CA ASN A 125 -3.99 1.64 6.94
C ASN A 125 -3.51 1.01 8.25
N LYS A 126 -2.98 1.83 9.17
CA LYS A 126 -2.52 1.36 10.48
C LYS A 126 -3.66 1.02 11.47
N ARG A 127 -4.91 1.37 11.17
CA ARG A 127 -6.08 1.12 12.04
C ARG A 127 -6.55 -0.33 11.97
N ASN A 128 -6.70 -0.88 10.76
CA ASN A 128 -7.20 -2.24 10.56
C ASN A 128 -6.45 -3.04 9.48
N GLY A 129 -5.54 -2.41 8.73
CA GLY A 129 -4.76 -3.07 7.69
C GLY A 129 -5.55 -3.45 6.43
N ILE A 130 -6.67 -2.79 6.15
CA ILE A 130 -7.35 -2.85 4.85
C ILE A 130 -6.93 -1.61 4.07
N ASP A 131 -6.01 -1.79 3.13
CA ASP A 131 -5.42 -0.76 2.29
C ASP A 131 -5.16 -1.30 0.87
N VAL A 132 -4.95 -0.40 -0.10
CA VAL A 132 -4.82 -0.75 -1.52
C VAL A 132 -3.54 -1.55 -1.83
N ASP A 133 -2.49 -1.37 -1.03
CA ASP A 133 -1.27 -2.21 -1.06
C ASP A 133 -1.66 -3.70 -0.94
N LYS A 134 -2.41 -4.04 0.12
CA LYS A 134 -2.88 -5.42 0.34
C LYS A 134 -3.81 -5.91 -0.73
N LEU A 135 -4.74 -5.08 -1.18
CA LEU A 135 -5.66 -5.47 -2.24
C LEU A 135 -4.90 -5.85 -3.53
N ASP A 136 -3.90 -5.06 -3.92
CA ASP A 136 -3.08 -5.33 -5.10
C ASP A 136 -2.29 -6.63 -4.95
N TYR A 137 -1.47 -6.77 -3.91
CA TYR A 137 -0.59 -7.94 -3.83
C TYR A 137 -1.37 -9.23 -3.55
N PHE A 138 -2.51 -9.18 -2.85
CA PHE A 138 -3.38 -10.34 -2.73
C PHE A 138 -3.84 -10.85 -4.09
N HIS A 139 -4.35 -9.96 -4.93
CA HIS A 139 -4.84 -10.32 -6.26
C HIS A 139 -3.69 -10.76 -7.18
N ARG A 140 -2.60 -9.99 -7.19
CA ARG A 140 -1.40 -10.26 -8.00
C ARG A 140 -0.77 -11.60 -7.62
N ASP A 141 -0.45 -11.81 -6.35
CA ASP A 141 0.28 -13.00 -5.91
C ASP A 141 -0.57 -14.25 -6.04
N SER A 142 -1.83 -14.19 -5.63
CA SER A 142 -2.75 -15.33 -5.77
C SER A 142 -2.90 -15.78 -7.23
N HIS A 143 -2.95 -14.84 -8.16
CA HIS A 143 -2.94 -15.12 -9.59
C HIS A 143 -1.62 -15.78 -10.03
N MET A 144 -0.47 -15.23 -9.62
CA MET A 144 0.85 -15.77 -10.00
C MET A 144 1.12 -17.16 -9.42
N ILE A 145 0.54 -17.48 -8.27
CA ILE A 145 0.66 -18.78 -7.59
C ILE A 145 -0.27 -19.84 -8.23
N GLY A 146 -1.28 -19.41 -9.01
CA GLY A 146 -2.25 -20.28 -9.65
C GLY A 146 -3.45 -20.63 -8.76
N ASP A 147 -3.73 -19.81 -7.74
CA ASP A 147 -4.86 -19.99 -6.82
C ASP A 147 -5.54 -18.63 -6.56
N PRO A 148 -6.21 -18.04 -7.59
CA PRO A 148 -6.72 -16.67 -7.54
C PRO A 148 -7.79 -16.48 -6.47
N ILE A 149 -7.79 -15.32 -5.82
CA ILE A 149 -8.85 -14.94 -4.89
C ILE A 149 -10.11 -14.57 -5.67
N HIS A 150 -11.25 -15.14 -5.30
CA HIS A 150 -12.55 -14.89 -5.94
C HIS A 150 -13.30 -13.70 -5.34
N LEU A 151 -12.60 -12.60 -5.08
CA LEU A 151 -13.19 -11.36 -4.57
C LEU A 151 -13.14 -10.28 -5.65
N SER A 152 -14.29 -9.63 -5.92
CA SER A 152 -14.32 -8.47 -6.80
C SER A 152 -13.80 -7.24 -6.04
N LEU A 153 -12.50 -6.95 -6.18
CA LEU A 153 -11.86 -5.78 -5.58
C LEU A 153 -12.52 -4.48 -6.03
N THR A 154 -12.85 -4.35 -7.31
CA THR A 154 -13.55 -3.17 -7.84
C THR A 154 -14.88 -2.92 -7.13
N ARG A 155 -15.66 -3.97 -6.85
CA ARG A 155 -16.94 -3.84 -6.13
C ARG A 155 -16.71 -3.49 -4.67
N PHE A 156 -15.70 -4.10 -4.04
CA PHE A 156 -15.33 -3.84 -2.64
C PHE A 156 -14.93 -2.38 -2.43
N VAL A 157 -14.07 -1.86 -3.31
CA VAL A 157 -13.63 -0.45 -3.33
C VAL A 157 -14.82 0.49 -3.57
N LYS A 158 -15.64 0.24 -4.60
CA LYS A 158 -16.83 1.08 -4.90
C LYS A 158 -17.91 1.06 -3.81
N SER A 159 -17.91 0.08 -2.91
CA SER A 159 -18.86 0.03 -1.80
C SER A 159 -18.39 0.81 -0.56
N ALA A 160 -17.10 1.17 -0.50
CA ALA A 160 -16.53 1.95 0.58
C ALA A 160 -17.15 3.35 0.66
N ARG A 161 -17.33 3.85 1.88
CA ARG A 161 -17.81 5.21 2.19
C ARG A 161 -17.04 5.80 3.35
N VAL A 162 -16.87 7.11 3.35
CA VAL A 162 -16.27 7.85 4.47
C VAL A 162 -17.36 8.22 5.47
N ILE A 163 -17.20 7.78 6.70
CA ILE A 163 -18.08 8.11 7.84
C ILE A 163 -17.17 8.48 9.01
N ASN A 164 -17.43 9.62 9.67
CA ASN A 164 -16.63 10.10 10.80
C ASN A 164 -15.11 10.16 10.52
N ASN A 165 -14.74 10.54 9.29
CA ASN A 165 -13.33 10.66 8.85
C ASN A 165 -12.57 9.31 8.84
N GLU A 166 -13.28 8.20 8.64
CA GLU A 166 -12.73 6.85 8.44
C GLU A 166 -13.37 6.17 7.23
N ILE A 167 -12.62 5.31 6.54
CA ILE A 167 -13.19 4.45 5.49
C ILE A 167 -13.98 3.32 6.16
N CYS A 168 -15.23 3.20 5.75
CA CYS A 168 -16.22 2.26 6.26
C CYS A 168 -16.82 1.42 5.14
N TYR A 169 -17.17 0.17 5.47
CA TYR A 169 -17.83 -0.76 4.57
C TYR A 169 -19.24 -1.07 5.07
N ALA A 170 -20.18 -1.26 4.15
CA ALA A 170 -21.55 -1.60 4.52
C ALA A 170 -21.62 -3.01 5.12
N ILE A 171 -22.56 -3.25 6.04
CA ILE A 171 -22.72 -4.55 6.71
C ILE A 171 -22.93 -5.71 5.73
N LYS A 172 -23.56 -5.45 4.57
CA LYS A 172 -23.76 -6.44 3.50
C LYS A 172 -22.45 -6.92 2.86
N ASP A 173 -21.38 -6.15 2.98
CA ASP A 173 -20.05 -6.47 2.45
C ASP A 173 -19.14 -7.09 3.54
N ALA A 174 -19.69 -7.42 4.72
CA ALA A 174 -18.92 -8.04 5.80
C ALA A 174 -18.23 -9.34 5.36
N ASN A 175 -18.90 -10.17 4.55
CA ASN A 175 -18.31 -11.39 4.00
C ASN A 175 -17.07 -11.09 3.14
N SER A 176 -17.09 -10.02 2.34
CA SER A 176 -15.94 -9.60 1.54
C SER A 176 -14.76 -9.18 2.41
N VAL A 177 -15.03 -8.49 3.53
CA VAL A 177 -13.98 -8.16 4.52
C VAL A 177 -13.40 -9.44 5.14
N TYR A 178 -14.23 -10.43 5.47
CA TYR A 178 -13.76 -11.72 5.98
C TYR A 178 -12.93 -12.49 4.94
N GLU A 179 -13.32 -12.47 3.66
CA GLU A 179 -12.58 -13.09 2.57
C GLU A 179 -11.18 -12.47 2.39
N LEU A 180 -11.04 -11.14 2.53
CA LEU A 180 -9.73 -10.48 2.55
C LEU A 180 -8.83 -10.99 3.68
N GLY A 181 -9.40 -11.11 4.89
CA GLY A 181 -8.67 -11.66 6.04
C GLY A 181 -8.22 -13.10 5.81
N GLN A 182 -9.07 -13.93 5.20
CA GLN A 182 -8.75 -15.31 4.84
C GLN A 182 -7.67 -15.39 3.75
N ALA A 183 -7.76 -14.56 2.72
CA ALA A 183 -6.74 -14.46 1.66
C ALA A 183 -5.38 -14.12 2.24
N ARG A 184 -5.32 -13.09 3.10
CA ARG A 184 -4.11 -12.71 3.82
C ARG A 184 -3.52 -13.88 4.59
N PHE A 185 -4.33 -14.53 5.43
CA PHE A 185 -3.88 -15.64 6.25
C PHE A 185 -3.32 -16.79 5.39
N LYS A 186 -4.04 -17.16 4.32
CA LYS A 186 -3.65 -18.22 3.38
C LYS A 186 -2.31 -17.91 2.72
N LEU A 187 -2.14 -16.71 2.15
CA LEU A 187 -0.90 -16.29 1.48
C LEU A 187 0.27 -16.27 2.46
N HIS A 188 0.11 -15.68 3.64
CA HIS A 188 1.17 -15.68 4.66
C HIS A 188 1.53 -17.08 5.14
N LYS A 189 0.55 -17.96 5.35
CA LYS A 189 0.79 -19.28 5.92
C LYS A 189 1.44 -20.23 4.92
N LEU A 190 0.96 -20.23 3.69
CA LEU A 190 1.35 -21.20 2.67
C LEU A 190 2.53 -20.73 1.82
N ILE A 191 2.67 -19.42 1.62
CA ILE A 191 3.57 -18.86 0.60
C ILE A 191 4.66 -18.01 1.25
N TYR A 192 4.31 -16.88 1.86
CA TYR A 192 5.33 -15.94 2.37
C TYR A 192 6.16 -16.51 3.53
N ASN A 193 5.59 -17.45 4.30
CA ASN A 193 6.31 -18.18 5.35
C ASN A 193 6.58 -19.64 5.00
N HIS A 194 6.60 -19.99 3.71
CA HIS A 194 6.90 -21.36 3.31
C HIS A 194 8.31 -21.75 3.77
N LYS A 195 8.43 -22.92 4.42
CA LYS A 195 9.66 -23.40 5.07
C LYS A 195 10.89 -23.47 4.14
N THR A 196 10.67 -23.65 2.84
CA THR A 196 11.74 -23.74 1.84
C THR A 196 12.20 -22.37 1.34
N GLY A 197 11.33 -21.35 1.40
CA GLY A 197 11.67 -19.98 0.97
C GLY A 197 12.17 -19.10 2.11
N LYS A 198 11.79 -19.42 3.35
CA LYS A 198 12.18 -18.63 4.53
C LYS A 198 13.58 -19.02 5.00
N LEU A 199 14.45 -18.03 5.20
CA LEU A 199 15.74 -18.23 5.84
C LEU A 199 15.55 -18.89 7.22
N PRO A 200 16.37 -19.89 7.59
CA PRO A 200 16.38 -20.43 8.94
C PRO A 200 16.66 -19.30 9.94
N ARG A 201 15.89 -19.24 11.03
CA ARG A 201 16.18 -18.35 12.16
C ARG A 201 17.24 -18.98 13.06
#